data_AF-A0A645EZ57-F1
#
_entry.id   AF-A0A645EZ57-F1
#
_cell.length_a   1.000
_cell.length_b   1.000
_cell.length_c   1.000
_cell.angle_alpha   90.00
_cell.angle_beta   90.00
_cell.angle_gamma   90.00
#
_symmetry.space_group_name_H-M   'P 1'
#
loop_
_entity.id
_entity.type
_entity.pdbx_description
1 polymer ?
#
loop_
_entity_poly.entity_id
_entity_poly.type
_entity_poly.pdbx_seq_one_letter_code
_entity_poly.pdbx_strand_id
1 'polypeptide(L)' 'MARKKKRYRTIKLGISTQKAEKFAEFCESKGMTPNLYLRKVIDVNLAGFKGYEKKEKHNPRQLGLFDFIEP' A
#
# COMPACT_ATOMS: atom_id res chain seq x y z
N MET A 1 -25.12 -10.96 -7.57
CA MET A 1 -24.16 -11.03 -6.43
C MET A 1 -23.68 -9.61 -6.10
N ALA A 2 -24.20 -9.00 -5.03
CA ALA A 2 -23.77 -7.67 -4.61
C ALA A 2 -22.33 -7.73 -4.05
N ARG A 3 -21.37 -7.12 -4.76
CA ARG A 3 -19.98 -7.00 -4.28
C ARG A 3 -19.98 -6.21 -2.96
N LYS A 4 -19.69 -6.85 -1.82
CA LYS A 4 -19.45 -6.14 -0.55
C LYS A 4 -18.30 -5.15 -0.76
N LYS A 5 -18.59 -3.84 -0.81
CA LYS A 5 -17.56 -2.79 -0.87
C LYS A 5 -16.70 -2.89 0.39
N LYS A 6 -15.38 -3.04 0.23
CA LYS A 6 -14.44 -2.93 1.34
C LYS A 6 -14.57 -1.53 1.95
N ARG A 7 -14.92 -1.45 3.24
CA ARG A 7 -14.92 -0.19 3.98
C ARG A 7 -13.51 0.05 4.51
N TYR A 8 -12.79 0.97 3.88
CA TYR A 8 -11.51 1.46 4.42
C TYR A 8 -11.80 2.52 5.48
N ARG A 9 -11.08 2.47 6.60
CA ARG A 9 -11.12 3.55 7.60
C ARG A 9 -10.15 4.65 7.16
N THR A 10 -10.62 5.89 7.17
CA THR A 10 -9.78 7.05 6.89
C THR A 10 -8.99 7.41 8.13
N ILE A 11 -7.68 7.58 7.98
CA ILE A 11 -6.78 8.07 9.02
C ILE A 11 -6.25 9.42 8.57
N LYS A 12 -6.32 10.43 9.44
CA LYS A 12 -5.75 11.77 9.17
C LYS A 12 -4.39 11.87 9.86
N LEU A 13 -3.40 12.40 9.15
CA LEU A 13 -2.05 12.63 9.67
C LEU A 13 -1.79 14.13 9.72
N GLY A 14 -1.40 14.64 10.89
CA GLY A 14 -0.99 16.03 11.06
C GLY A 14 0.51 16.17 10.78
N ILE A 15 0.86 16.95 9.75
CA ILE A 15 2.25 17.29 9.41
C ILE A 15 2.35 18.77 9.06
N SER A 16 3.54 19.36 9.19
CA SER A 16 3.76 20.75 8.76
C SER A 16 3.63 20.86 7.23
N THR A 17 3.19 22.02 6.75
CA THR A 17 2.98 22.30 5.32
C THR A 17 4.25 22.06 4.49
N GLN A 18 5.38 22.59 4.94
CA GLN A 18 6.69 22.40 4.29
C GLN A 18 7.09 20.92 4.15
N LYS A 19 6.74 20.08 5.14
CA LYS A 19 7.02 18.64 5.07
C LYS A 19 6.06 17.93 4.12
N ALA A 20 4.80 18.38 4.06
CA ALA A 20 3.81 17.84 3.15
C ALA A 20 4.19 18.09 1.68
N GLU A 21 4.67 19.28 1.36
CA GLU A 21 5.12 19.67 0.01
C GLU A 21 6.32 18.81 -0.44
N LYS A 22 7.38 18.77 0.37
CA LYS A 22 8.55 17.91 0.09
C LYS A 22 8.18 16.44 -0.02
N PHE A 23 7.20 15.99 0.75
CA PHE A 23 6.71 14.62 0.69
C PHE A 23 5.94 14.35 -0.61
N ALA A 24 5.13 15.29 -1.09
CA ALA A 24 4.44 15.18 -2.36
C ALA A 24 5.45 15.11 -3.52
N GLU A 25 6.43 16.01 -3.57
CA GLU A 25 7.52 16.00 -4.56
C GLU A 25 8.29 14.68 -4.53
N PHE A 26 8.61 14.17 -3.34
CA PHE A 26 9.27 12.88 -3.18
C PHE A 26 8.43 11.74 -3.74
N CYS A 27 7.12 11.72 -3.48
CA CYS A 27 6.22 10.69 -3.99
C CYS A 27 6.12 10.75 -5.53
N GLU A 28 6.04 11.95 -6.10
CA GLU A 28 6.05 12.18 -7.55
C GLU A 28 7.36 11.69 -8.20
N SER A 29 8.51 11.98 -7.58
CA SER A 29 9.82 11.50 -8.06
C SER A 29 9.93 9.98 -8.14
N LYS A 30 9.10 9.26 -7.37
CA LYS A 30 9.02 7.79 -7.33
C LYS A 30 7.86 7.24 -8.17
N GLY A 31 7.10 8.10 -8.87
CA GLY A 31 5.92 7.70 -9.63
C GLY A 31 4.81 7.11 -8.77
N MET A 32 4.70 7.55 -7.50
CA MET A 32 3.75 6.99 -6.54
C MET A 32 2.86 8.07 -5.93
N THR A 33 1.66 7.66 -5.51
CA THR A 33 0.81 8.53 -4.69
C THR A 33 1.22 8.46 -3.22
N PRO A 34 1.05 9.55 -2.44
CA PRO A 34 1.32 9.57 -1.00
C PRO A 34 0.69 8.40 -0.23
N ASN A 35 -0.55 8.04 -0.55
CA ASN A 35 -1.24 6.91 0.08
C ASN A 35 -0.60 5.56 -0.24
N LEU A 36 -0.13 5.36 -1.48
CA LEU A 36 0.55 4.12 -1.86
C LEU A 36 1.89 4.00 -1.12
N TYR A 37 2.63 5.10 -1.03
CA TYR A 37 3.89 5.15 -0.30
C TYR A 37 3.69 4.82 1.19
N LEU A 38 2.75 5.52 1.85
CA LEU A 38 2.44 5.28 3.26
C LEU A 38 2.04 3.84 3.53
N ARG A 39 1.23 3.23 2.65
CA ARG A 39 0.85 1.83 2.77
C ARG A 39 2.07 0.91 2.74
N LYS A 40 3.00 1.11 1.80
CA LYS A 40 4.23 0.31 1.71
C LYS A 40 5.10 0.46 2.96
N VAL A 41 5.29 1.68 3.43
CA VAL A 41 6.10 1.96 4.63
C VAL A 41 5.47 1.34 5.88
N ILE A 42 4.14 1.45 6.03
CA ILE A 42 3.41 0.82 7.12
C ILE A 42 3.56 -0.70 7.04
N ASP A 43 3.40 -1.31 5.87
CA ASP A 43 3.55 -2.76 5.69
C ASP A 43 4.97 -3.23 6.05
N VAL A 44 6.02 -2.48 5.65
CA VAL A 44 7.42 -2.78 5.99
C VAL A 44 7.68 -2.63 7.49
N ASN A 45 7.19 -1.56 8.10
CA ASN A 45 7.36 -1.34 9.55
C ASN A 45 6.63 -2.42 10.36
N LEU A 46 5.42 -2.82 9.94
CA LEU A 46 4.64 -3.85 10.61
C LEU A 46 5.23 -5.25 10.43
N ALA A 47 5.99 -5.52 9.36
CA ALA A 47 6.66 -6.80 9.17
C ALA A 47 7.65 -7.15 10.30
N GLY A 48 8.19 -6.15 11.01
CA GLY A 48 9.06 -6.34 12.17
C GLY A 48 8.30 -6.59 13.50
N PHE A 49 6.98 -6.44 13.53
CA PHE A 49 6.19 -6.61 14.76
C PHE A 49 5.71 -8.06 14.92
N LYS A 50 5.90 -8.62 16.13
CA LYS A 50 5.35 -9.94 16.51
C LYS A 50 3.82 -9.94 16.31
N GLY A 51 3.33 -10.84 15.48
CA GLY A 51 1.90 -11.04 15.21
C GLY A 51 1.38 -10.42 13.91
N TYR A 52 2.23 -9.76 13.10
CA TYR A 52 1.82 -9.33 11.76
C TYR A 52 1.87 -10.51 10.77
N GLU A 53 0.73 -11.15 10.54
CA GLU A 53 0.54 -12.07 9.43
C GLU A 53 0.00 -11.31 8.21
N LYS A 54 0.83 -11.17 7.17
CA LYS A 54 0.36 -10.69 5.87
C LYS A 54 -0.54 -11.76 5.26
N LYS A 55 -1.86 -11.66 5.51
CA LYS A 55 -2.86 -12.52 4.87
C LYS A 55 -2.98 -12.12 3.40
N GLU A 56 -2.05 -12.61 2.58
CA GLU A 56 -2.18 -12.55 1.13
C GLU A 56 -3.42 -13.33 0.74
N LYS A 57 -4.48 -12.61 0.41
CA LYS A 57 -5.62 -13.21 -0.28
C LYS A 57 -5.18 -13.47 -1.70
N HIS A 58 -4.59 -14.65 -1.92
CA HIS A 58 -4.43 -15.19 -3.26
C HIS A 58 -5.79 -15.15 -3.95
N ASN A 59 -5.89 -14.40 -5.04
CA ASN A 59 -7.14 -14.23 -5.76
C ASN A 59 -7.28 -15.45 -6.69
N PRO A 60 -8.24 -16.36 -6.47
CA PRO A 60 -8.35 -17.60 -7.25
C PRO A 60 -8.71 -17.36 -8.73
N ARG A 61 -8.99 -16.11 -9.12
CA ARG A 61 -9.21 -15.69 -10.53
C ARG A 61 -7.96 -15.13 -11.19
N GLN A 62 -6.87 -14.96 -10.45
CA GLN A 62 -5.58 -14.57 -11.00
C GLN A 62 -5.00 -15.83 -11.63
N LEU A 63 -5.25 -16.01 -12.93
CA LEU A 63 -4.59 -17.05 -13.71
C LEU A 63 -3.08 -16.84 -13.56
N GLY A 64 -2.35 -17.83 -13.05
CA GLY A 64 -0.88 -17.84 -12.94
C GLY A 64 -0.16 -17.83 -14.31
N LEU A 65 -0.79 -17.25 -15.33
CA LEU A 65 -0.28 -17.13 -16.69
C LEU A 65 0.87 -16.12 -16.81
N PHE A 66 1.14 -15.35 -15.76
CA PHE A 66 2.25 -14.37 -15.73
C PHE A 66 3.34 -14.70 -14.71
N ASP A 67 3.29 -15.86 -14.04
CA ASP A 67 4.40 -16.33 -13.18
C ASP A 67 5.59 -16.88 -14.01
N PHE A 68 5.53 -16.78 -15.35
CA PHE A 68 6.54 -17.30 -16.27
C PHE A 68 7.52 -16.26 -16.82
N ILE A 69 7.45 -14.99 -16.39
CA ILE A 69 8.38 -13.96 -16.87
C ILE A 69 9.10 -13.30 -15.70
N GLU A 70 10.17 -13.94 -15.24
CA GLU A 70 11.41 -13.29 -14.80
C GLU A 70 12.52 -14.35 -14.66
N PRO A 71 13.78 -14.11 -15.08
CA PRO A 71 14.31 -13.23 -16.13
C PRO A 71 14.61 -13.95 -17.46
#